data_AF-W2YLU5-F1
#
_entry.id   AF-W2YLU5-F1
#
_cell.length_a   1.000
_cell.length_b   1.000
_cell.length_c   1.000
_cell.angle_alpha   90.00
_cell.angle_beta   90.00
_cell.angle_gamma   90.00
#
_symmetry.space_group_name_H-M   'P 1'
#
loop_
_entity.id
_entity.type
_entity.pdbx_description
1 polymer ?
#
loop_
_entity_poly.entity_id
_entity_poly.type
_entity_poly.pdbx_seq_one_letter_code
_entity_poly.pdbx_strand_id
1 'polypeptide(L)'
;MLALRTTKNPAELRRHTSLVPLRANATRWISIFMILERYVRIRDVIKRVDAMYDLMPKPAAHRRIVALVESIKIFNSVCKKLQEEATSMKSVRLLFDKITEMFPVTGNYLRPDADIVHSPAFESAVEKVA
;
A
#
# COMPACT_ATOMS: atom_id res chain seq x y z
N MET A 1 1.26 17.16 -3.15
CA MET A 1 2.62 16.88 -3.68
C MET A 1 2.99 17.68 -4.92
N LEU A 2 2.07 17.99 -5.85
CA LEU A 2 2.42 18.78 -7.04
C LEU A 2 3.00 20.16 -6.71
N ALA A 3 2.45 20.86 -5.71
CA ALA A 3 2.94 22.17 -5.30
C ALA A 3 4.36 22.14 -4.68
N LEU A 4 4.82 21.00 -4.14
CA LEU A 4 6.22 20.83 -3.72
C LEU A 4 7.21 20.79 -4.89
N ARG A 5 6.74 20.91 -6.13
CA ARG A 5 7.54 20.82 -7.35
C ARG A 5 7.78 22.18 -8.01
N THR A 6 7.14 23.25 -7.56
CA THR A 6 7.46 24.61 -8.02
C THR A 6 8.85 24.98 -7.54
N THR A 7 9.72 25.49 -8.42
CA THR A 7 11.19 25.61 -8.24
C THR A 7 11.71 25.95 -6.84
N LYS A 8 11.03 26.82 -6.09
CA LYS A 8 11.43 27.22 -4.73
C LYS A 8 11.14 26.18 -3.64
N ASN A 9 10.08 25.40 -3.78
CA ASN A 9 9.59 24.46 -2.76
C ASN A 9 10.44 23.18 -2.62
N PRO A 10 10.95 22.53 -3.69
CA PRO A 10 11.90 21.44 -3.56
C PRO A 10 13.21 21.88 -2.90
N ALA A 11 13.69 23.08 -3.21
CA ALA A 11 14.93 23.60 -2.64
C ALA A 11 14.77 23.82 -1.12
N GLU A 12 13.64 24.40 -0.71
CA GLU A 12 13.32 24.53 0.72
C GLU A 12 13.16 23.17 1.40
N LEU A 13 12.43 22.24 0.79
CA LEU A 13 12.26 20.89 1.35
C LEU A 13 13.61 20.17 1.55
N ARG A 14 14.56 20.34 0.61
CA ARG A 14 15.91 19.75 0.69
C ARG A 14 16.74 20.26 1.86
N ARG A 15 16.43 21.44 2.40
CA ARG A 15 17.10 21.95 3.61
C ARG A 15 16.75 21.14 4.85
N HIS A 16 15.61 20.45 4.85
CA HIS A 16 15.08 19.74 6.01
C HIS A 16 15.04 18.21 5.82
N THR A 17 15.15 17.70 4.60
CA THR A 17 15.23 16.25 4.33
C THR A 17 15.89 15.94 2.99
N SER A 18 16.58 14.79 2.90
CA SER A 18 17.08 14.24 1.63
C SER A 18 15.99 13.61 0.77
N LEU A 19 14.79 13.41 1.33
CA LEU A 19 13.68 12.73 0.65
C LEU A 19 12.96 13.66 -0.31
N VAL A 20 12.77 13.21 -1.55
CA VAL A 20 12.04 13.96 -2.58
C VAL A 20 10.58 13.52 -2.72
N PRO A 21 9.68 14.43 -3.14
CA PRO A 21 8.32 14.07 -3.54
C PRO A 21 8.32 13.10 -4.72
N LEU A 22 7.50 12.05 -4.65
CA LEU A 22 7.37 11.06 -5.72
C LEU A 22 6.28 11.44 -6.73
N ARG A 23 6.38 10.89 -7.95
CA ARG A 23 5.38 11.00 -9.02
C ARG A 23 4.61 9.68 -9.14
N ALA A 24 3.30 9.79 -9.34
CA ALA A 24 2.49 8.66 -9.76
C ALA A 24 2.97 8.21 -11.14
N ASN A 25 3.08 6.90 -11.31
CA ASN A 25 3.42 6.28 -12.57
C ASN A 25 2.25 5.38 -12.96
N ALA A 26 1.62 5.68 -14.09
CA ALA A 26 0.40 5.00 -14.53
C ALA A 26 0.62 3.48 -14.73
N THR A 27 1.81 3.10 -15.20
CA THR A 27 2.16 1.70 -15.46
C THR A 27 2.52 0.93 -14.19
N ARG A 28 2.98 1.63 -13.15
CA ARG A 28 3.44 1.00 -11.90
C ARG A 28 2.33 0.99 -10.86
N TRP A 29 1.71 -0.17 -10.68
CA TRP A 29 0.56 -0.38 -9.80
C TRP A 29 0.77 0.13 -8.36
N ILE A 30 2.01 0.04 -7.85
CA ILE A 30 2.33 0.47 -6.47
C ILE A 30 2.65 1.97 -6.33
N SER A 31 2.64 2.75 -7.42
CA SER A 31 3.15 4.13 -7.38
C SER A 31 2.34 5.06 -6.45
N ILE A 32 1.02 4.87 -6.37
CA ILE A 32 0.15 5.66 -5.48
C ILE A 32 0.50 5.35 -4.01
N PHE A 33 0.68 4.07 -3.66
CA PHE A 33 1.11 3.66 -2.32
C PHE A 33 2.46 4.29 -1.95
N MET A 34 3.45 4.23 -2.86
CA MET A 34 4.77 4.83 -2.61
C MET A 34 4.69 6.34 -2.32
N ILE A 35 3.77 7.05 -3.00
CA ILE A 35 3.54 8.48 -2.74
C ILE A 35 2.94 8.71 -1.36
N LEU A 36 1.94 7.93 -0.97
CA LEU A 36 1.30 8.05 0.35
C LEU A 36 2.29 7.71 1.47
N GLU A 37 3.07 6.64 1.30
CA GLU A 37 4.13 6.27 2.23
C GLU A 37 5.18 7.39 2.33
N ARG A 38 5.60 7.95 1.19
CA ARG A 38 6.52 9.10 1.16
C ARG A 38 5.94 10.27 1.93
N TYR A 39 4.69 10.65 1.65
CA TYR A 39 3.98 11.73 2.32
C TYR A 39 3.97 11.54 3.84
N VAL A 40 3.63 10.35 4.34
CA VAL A 40 3.62 10.06 5.78
C VAL A 40 5.01 10.30 6.39
N ARG A 41 6.08 9.84 5.73
CA ARG A 41 7.47 10.00 6.21
C ARG A 41 7.93 11.45 6.27
N ILE A 42 7.53 12.29 5.31
CA ILE A 42 7.99 13.69 5.24
C ILE A 42 6.96 14.71 5.75
N ARG A 43 5.83 14.27 6.30
CA ARG A 43 4.71 15.15 6.67
C ARG A 43 5.14 16.34 7.52
N ASP A 44 5.85 16.07 8.62
CA ASP A 44 6.20 17.12 9.57
C ASP A 44 7.27 18.07 9.02
N VAL A 45 8.07 17.57 8.09
CA VAL A 45 9.03 18.38 7.34
C VAL A 45 8.32 19.28 6.31
N ILE A 46 7.33 18.74 5.60
CA ILE A 46 6.53 19.49 4.62
C ILE A 46 5.86 20.72 5.26
N LYS A 47 5.43 20.63 6.52
CA LYS A 47 4.81 21.76 7.25
C LYS A 47 5.70 23.00 7.36
N ARG A 48 7.02 22.84 7.22
CA ARG A 48 7.98 23.96 7.24
C ARG A 48 8.06 24.71 5.92
N VAL A 49 7.43 24.19 4.86
CA VAL A 49 7.35 24.85 3.56
C VAL A 49 6.05 25.65 3.53
N ASP A 50 6.13 26.97 3.60
CA ASP A 50 4.95 27.87 3.71
C ASP A 50 3.86 27.58 2.67
N ALA A 51 4.26 27.36 1.42
CA ALA A 51 3.35 27.06 0.32
C ALA A 51 2.54 25.76 0.51
N MET A 52 2.92 24.91 1.48
CA MET A 52 2.24 23.65 1.77
C MET A 52 1.24 23.76 2.91
N TYR A 53 1.29 24.82 3.73
CA TYR A 53 0.48 24.95 4.94
C TYR A 53 -1.02 24.69 4.66
N ASP A 54 -1.59 25.41 3.69
CA ASP A 54 -3.01 25.28 3.31
C ASP A 54 -3.33 24.02 2.51
N LEU A 55 -2.31 23.36 1.96
CA LEU A 55 -2.45 22.15 1.14
C LEU A 55 -2.37 20.86 1.98
N MET A 56 -2.05 20.98 3.27
CA MET A 56 -1.93 19.83 4.14
C MET A 56 -3.29 19.20 4.44
N PRO A 57 -3.40 17.86 4.34
CA PRO A 57 -4.59 17.17 4.82
C PRO A 57 -4.86 17.52 6.29
N LYS A 58 -6.13 17.82 6.60
CA LYS A 58 -6.60 18.00 7.98
C LYS A 58 -6.17 16.83 8.87
N PRO A 59 -5.99 17.03 10.19
CA PRO A 59 -5.53 15.96 11.09
C PRO A 59 -6.32 14.65 11.00
N ALA A 60 -7.65 14.73 10.84
CA ALA A 60 -8.50 13.55 10.63
C ALA A 60 -8.18 12.80 9.32
N ALA A 61 -8.03 13.52 8.20
CA ALA A 61 -7.65 12.93 6.92
C ALA A 61 -6.23 12.33 6.98
N HIS A 62 -5.28 12.99 7.66
CA HIS A 62 -3.96 12.43 7.88
C HIS A 62 -4.00 11.09 8.64
N ARG A 63 -4.76 11.00 9.73
CA ARG A 63 -4.94 9.73 10.47
C ARG A 63 -5.48 8.61 9.58
N ARG A 64 -6.46 8.92 8.72
CA ARG A 64 -6.99 7.97 7.73
C ARG A 64 -5.92 7.54 6.72
N ILE A 65 -5.09 8.46 6.23
CA ILE A 65 -3.98 8.15 5.32
C ILE A 65 -2.96 7.22 6.00
N VAL A 66 -2.61 7.47 7.27
CA VAL A 66 -1.68 6.61 8.02
C VAL A 66 -2.24 5.19 8.15
N ALA A 67 -3.49 5.06 8.59
CA ALA A 67 -4.15 3.74 8.70
C ALA A 67 -4.22 3.00 7.35
N LEU A 68 -4.50 3.72 6.27
CA LEU A 68 -4.51 3.16 4.92
C LEU A 68 -3.10 2.70 4.48
N VAL A 69 -2.06 3.49 4.74
CA VAL A 69 -0.67 3.11 4.43
C VAL A 69 -0.27 1.84 5.16
N GLU A 70 -0.61 1.70 6.44
CA GLU A 70 -0.33 0.47 7.19
C GLU A 70 -1.10 -0.74 6.64
N SER A 71 -2.37 -0.55 6.25
CA SER A 71 -3.14 -1.61 5.61
C SER A 71 -2.51 -2.06 4.28
N ILE A 72 -2.15 -1.12 3.41
CA ILE A 72 -1.54 -1.43 2.11
C ILE A 72 -0.14 -2.07 2.27
N LYS A 73 0.62 -1.74 3.32
CA LYS A 73 1.90 -2.42 3.60
C LYS A 73 1.71 -3.93 3.80
N ILE A 74 0.66 -4.33 4.50
CA ILE A 74 0.33 -5.75 4.71
C ILE A 74 0.07 -6.41 3.36
N PHE A 75 -0.83 -5.84 2.53
CA PHE A 75 -1.10 -6.35 1.19
C PHE A 75 0.15 -6.42 0.32
N ASN A 76 0.98 -5.38 0.31
CA ASN A 76 2.21 -5.37 -0.46
C ASN A 76 3.21 -6.45 0.00
N SER A 77 3.30 -6.72 1.31
CA SER A 77 4.13 -7.81 1.84
C SER A 77 3.64 -9.16 1.33
N VAL A 78 2.32 -9.39 1.35
CA VAL A 78 1.72 -10.62 0.82
C VAL A 78 1.96 -10.73 -0.69
N CYS A 79 1.70 -9.69 -1.47
CA CYS A 79 1.95 -9.70 -2.92
C CYS A 79 3.40 -10.04 -3.25
N LYS A 80 4.38 -9.48 -2.51
CA LYS A 80 5.80 -9.83 -2.69
C LYS A 80 6.07 -11.29 -2.37
N LYS A 81 5.53 -11.81 -1.26
CA LYS A 81 5.70 -13.20 -0.88
C LYS A 81 5.11 -14.15 -1.93
N LEU A 82 3.95 -13.82 -2.50
CA LEU A 82 3.31 -14.59 -3.56
C LEU A 82 4.11 -14.61 -4.88
N GLN A 83 5.01 -13.64 -5.08
CA GLN A 83 5.86 -13.56 -6.27
C GLN A 83 7.20 -14.30 -6.10
N GLU A 84 7.50 -14.82 -4.91
CA GLU A 84 8.71 -15.62 -4.69
C GLU A 84 8.55 -17.01 -5.32
N GLU A 85 9.57 -17.47 -6.06
CA GLU A 85 9.56 -18.78 -6.73
C GLU A 85 9.38 -19.96 -5.76
N ALA A 86 9.84 -19.81 -4.53
CA ALA A 86 9.76 -20.84 -3.49
C ALA A 86 8.39 -20.93 -2.81
N THR A 87 7.42 -20.09 -3.18
CA THR A 87 6.11 -20.04 -2.51
C THR A 87 5.22 -21.21 -2.95
N SER A 88 4.98 -22.14 -2.03
CA SER A 88 4.08 -23.29 -2.24
C SER A 88 2.61 -22.89 -2.20
N MET A 89 1.73 -23.66 -2.87
CA MET A 89 0.28 -23.42 -2.86
C MET A 89 -0.33 -23.47 -1.44
N LYS A 90 0.18 -24.34 -0.57
CA LYS A 90 -0.15 -24.32 0.86
C LYS A 90 0.14 -22.95 1.50
N SER A 91 1.31 -22.38 1.23
CA SER A 91 1.68 -21.06 1.75
C SER A 91 0.80 -19.95 1.16
N VAL A 92 0.44 -20.05 -0.13
CA VAL A 92 -0.51 -19.12 -0.77
C VAL A 92 -1.85 -19.14 -0.04
N ARG A 93 -2.40 -20.33 0.22
CA ARG A 93 -3.68 -20.51 0.90
C ARG A 93 -3.68 -19.91 2.30
N LEU A 94 -2.65 -20.21 3.10
CA LEU A 94 -2.46 -19.63 4.44
C LEU A 94 -2.39 -18.09 4.42
N LEU A 95 -1.71 -17.52 3.43
CA LEU A 95 -1.63 -16.05 3.28
C LEU A 95 -3.00 -15.45 2.93
N PHE A 96 -3.76 -16.09 2.03
CA PHE A 96 -5.10 -15.63 1.65
C PHE A 96 -6.11 -15.76 2.79
N ASP A 97 -6.04 -16.82 3.59
CA ASP A 97 -6.90 -17.00 4.76
C ASP A 97 -6.60 -15.92 5.81
N LYS A 98 -5.32 -15.65 6.07
CA LYS A 98 -4.92 -14.57 6.98
C LYS A 98 -5.37 -13.20 6.49
N ILE A 99 -5.27 -12.92 5.19
CA ILE A 99 -5.78 -11.67 4.62
C ILE A 99 -7.29 -11.57 4.76
N THR A 100 -8.03 -12.66 4.54
CA THR A 100 -9.49 -12.68 4.67
C THR A 100 -9.95 -12.52 6.13
N GLU A 101 -9.19 -13.07 7.09
CA GLU A 101 -9.41 -12.83 8.52
C GLU A 101 -9.22 -11.36 8.88
N MET A 102 -8.14 -10.74 8.40
CA MET A 102 -7.82 -9.33 8.69
C MET A 102 -8.71 -8.35 7.94
N PHE A 103 -9.12 -8.69 6.72
CA PHE A 103 -9.89 -7.85 5.82
C PHE A 103 -11.05 -8.65 5.21
N PRO A 104 -12.16 -8.87 5.94
CA PRO A 104 -13.27 -9.72 5.48
C PRO A 104 -13.84 -9.36 4.11
N VAL A 105 -13.71 -8.09 3.69
CA VAL A 105 -14.11 -7.61 2.35
C VAL A 105 -13.38 -8.33 1.20
N THR A 106 -12.20 -8.91 1.44
CA THR A 106 -11.47 -9.67 0.42
C THR A 106 -11.98 -11.09 0.23
N GLY A 107 -12.91 -11.55 1.08
CA GLY A 107 -13.40 -12.93 1.06
C GLY A 107 -14.00 -13.34 -0.28
N ASN A 108 -14.71 -12.42 -0.95
CA ASN A 108 -15.32 -12.65 -2.26
C ASN A 108 -14.30 -12.94 -3.38
N TYR A 109 -13.01 -12.71 -3.13
CA TYR A 109 -11.94 -12.90 -4.11
C TYR A 109 -10.92 -13.95 -3.68
N LEU A 110 -10.75 -14.17 -2.38
CA LEU A 110 -9.65 -14.95 -1.84
C LEU A 110 -10.08 -16.26 -1.21
N ARG A 111 -11.36 -16.45 -0.85
CA ARG A 111 -11.80 -17.71 -0.25
C ARG A 111 -11.75 -18.87 -1.26
N PRO A 112 -11.62 -20.12 -0.78
CA PRO A 112 -11.60 -21.31 -1.65
C PRO A 112 -12.88 -21.49 -2.48
N ASP A 113 -14.00 -20.94 -2.02
CA ASP A 113 -15.31 -20.98 -2.66
C ASP A 113 -15.65 -19.70 -3.45
N ALA A 114 -14.70 -18.78 -3.61
CA ALA A 114 -14.91 -17.56 -4.36
C ALA A 114 -15.17 -17.84 -5.85
N ASP A 115 -16.09 -17.09 -6.48
CA ASP A 115 -16.48 -17.27 -7.89
C ASP A 115 -15.31 -17.19 -8.90
N ILE A 116 -14.22 -16.50 -8.52
CA ILE A 116 -13.01 -16.37 -9.34
C ILE A 116 -12.15 -17.64 -9.37
N VAL A 117 -12.41 -18.60 -8.47
CA VAL A 117 -11.63 -19.86 -8.37
C VAL A 117 -11.89 -20.72 -9.61
N HIS A 118 -10.86 -20.88 -10.44
CA HIS A 118 -10.94 -21.63 -11.69
C HIS A 118 -11.13 -23.14 -11.48
N SER A 119 -10.49 -23.72 -10.46
CA SER A 119 -10.58 -25.15 -10.14
C SER A 119 -10.95 -25.36 -8.68
N PRO A 120 -12.25 -25.41 -8.35
CA PRO A 120 -12.71 -25.60 -6.96
C PRO A 120 -12.18 -26.89 -6.33
N ALA A 121 -12.08 -27.98 -7.10
CA ALA A 121 -11.56 -29.25 -6.62
C ALA A 121 -10.07 -29.15 -6.21
N PHE A 122 -9.27 -28.42 -6.99
CA PHE A 122 -7.87 -28.18 -6.65
C PHE A 122 -7.75 -27.31 -5.40
N GLU A 123 -8.50 -26.21 -5.31
CA GLU A 123 -8.42 -25.34 -4.14
C GLU A 123 -8.89 -26.02 -2.85
N SER A 124 -9.97 -26.82 -2.93
CA SER A 124 -10.40 -27.63 -1.78
C SER A 124 -9.33 -28.64 -1.35
N ALA A 125 -8.56 -29.20 -2.30
CA ALA A 125 -7.45 -30.09 -1.97
C ALA A 125 -6.29 -29.32 -1.29
N VAL A 126 -5.97 -28.12 -1.77
CA VAL A 126 -4.95 -27.24 -1.16
C VAL A 126 -5.36 -26.81 0.25
N GLU A 127 -6.62 -26.42 0.46
CA GLU A 127 -7.18 -26.05 1.76
C GLU A 127 -7.02 -27.18 2.78
N LYS A 128 -7.29 -28.44 2.40
CA LYS A 128 -7.17 -29.59 3.31
C LYS A 128 -5.74 -29.90 3.75
N VAL A 129 -4.74 -29.50 2.97
CA VAL A 129 -3.32 -29.72 3.30
C VAL A 129 -2.65 -28.47 3.88
N ALA A 130 -3.36 -27.34 3.90
CA ALA A 130 -2.86 -26.06 4.40
C ALA A 130 -2.71 -26.03 5.92
#